data_AF-A0A7S1X3X1-F1
#
_entry.id   AF-A0A7S1X3X1-F1
#
_cell.length_a   1.000
_cell.length_b   1.000
_cell.length_c   1.000
_cell.angle_alpha   90.00
_cell.angle_beta   90.00
_cell.angle_gamma   90.00
#
_symmetry.space_group_name_H-M   'P 1'
#
loop_
_entity.id
_entity.type
_entity.pdbx_description
1 polymer ?
#
loop_
_entity_poly.entity_id
_entity_poly.type
_entity_poly.pdbx_seq_one_letter_code
_entity_poly.pdbx_strand_id
1 'polypeptide(L)'
;QVAQIETEQLLIQVVKAEIAKRQAAGSFDGTFAAIGHYFGYEGRCALPSNFDATYCYNLGFAAGALVAKGQTGMMAAVSGLERTAREWTVGGVPLTSMMTMERRKGREKAVLQKALVQLDGAPFRAYAARRDEWGLHDCYCSPGPIQFAGRLANQASLTLAAEINDGQPIHF
;
A
#
# COMPACT_ATOMS: atom_id res chain seq x y z
N GLN A 1 14.01 9.67 -12.14
CA GLN A 1 13.15 9.82 -10.96
C GLN A 1 11.72 9.66 -11.44
N VAL A 2 10.99 8.61 -11.03
CA VAL A 2 9.67 8.27 -11.63
C VAL A 2 8.57 9.23 -11.17
N ALA A 3 8.67 9.75 -9.95
CA ALA A 3 7.74 10.73 -9.38
C ALA A 3 7.67 12.10 -10.10
N GLN A 4 8.57 12.35 -11.06
CA GLN A 4 8.56 13.55 -11.90
C GLN A 4 7.89 13.31 -13.26
N ILE A 5 7.46 12.08 -13.52
CA ILE A 5 6.76 11.71 -14.76
C ILE A 5 5.26 11.87 -14.48
N GLU A 6 4.64 12.84 -15.13
CA GLU A 6 3.19 13.13 -15.09
C GLU A 6 2.40 12.07 -15.87
N THR A 7 2.40 10.85 -15.34
CA THR A 7 1.76 9.68 -15.98
C THR A 7 0.26 9.90 -16.16
N GLU A 8 -0.38 10.58 -15.22
CA GLU A 8 -1.78 10.97 -15.28
C GLU A 8 -2.06 11.94 -16.44
N GLN A 9 -1.17 12.89 -16.72
CA GLN A 9 -1.32 13.80 -17.87
C GLN A 9 -1.19 13.05 -19.19
N LEU A 10 -0.24 12.12 -19.28
CA LEU A 10 -0.11 11.24 -20.44
C LEU A 10 -1.40 10.44 -20.69
N LEU A 11 -1.97 9.82 -19.64
CA LEU A 11 -3.23 9.08 -19.76
C LEU A 11 -4.39 9.99 -20.20
N ILE A 12 -4.50 11.20 -19.63
CA ILE A 12 -5.51 12.18 -20.03
C ILE A 12 -5.37 12.54 -21.51
N GLN A 13 -4.15 12.75 -22.01
CA GLN A 13 -3.90 13.08 -23.43
C GLN A 13 -4.29 11.92 -24.36
N VAL A 14 -3.93 10.68 -23.99
CA VAL A 14 -4.29 9.48 -24.76
C VAL A 14 -5.82 9.31 -24.84
N VAL A 15 -6.51 9.48 -23.71
CA VAL A 15 -7.99 9.39 -23.68
C VAL A 15 -8.63 10.52 -24.47
N LYS A 16 -8.14 11.77 -24.36
CA LYS A 16 -8.64 12.90 -25.17
C LYS A 16 -8.53 12.63 -26.68
N ALA A 17 -7.40 12.09 -27.11
CA ALA A 17 -7.17 11.75 -28.52
C ALA A 17 -8.15 10.65 -28.99
N GLU A 18 -8.41 9.65 -28.16
CA GLU A 18 -9.37 8.58 -28.46
C GLU A 18 -10.82 9.09 -28.50
N ILE A 19 -11.23 9.93 -27.54
CA ILE A 19 -12.56 10.56 -27.53
C ILE A 19 -12.77 11.43 -28.77
N ALA A 20 -11.78 12.23 -29.17
CA ALA A 20 -11.88 13.06 -30.37
C ALA A 20 -12.10 12.22 -31.65
N LYS A 21 -11.43 11.05 -31.76
CA LYS A 21 -11.67 10.12 -32.87
C LYS A 21 -13.10 9.58 -32.87
N ARG A 22 -13.63 9.20 -31.71
CA ARG A 22 -15.01 8.69 -31.58
C ARG A 22 -16.06 9.75 -31.88
N GLN A 23 -15.82 10.99 -31.47
CA GLN A 23 -16.66 12.14 -31.82
C GLN A 23 -16.67 12.39 -33.33
N ALA A 24 -15.50 12.36 -33.97
CA ALA A 24 -15.40 12.50 -35.42
C ALA A 24 -16.09 11.35 -36.19
N ALA A 25 -16.09 10.14 -35.63
CA ALA A 25 -16.81 8.99 -36.18
C ALA A 25 -18.32 8.97 -35.85
N GLY A 26 -18.82 9.91 -35.05
CA GLY A 26 -20.22 9.96 -34.60
C GLY A 26 -20.60 8.85 -33.61
N SER A 27 -19.63 8.13 -33.03
CA SER A 27 -19.86 7.03 -32.08
C SER A 27 -19.80 7.46 -30.62
N PHE A 28 -19.65 8.76 -30.36
CA PHE A 28 -19.67 9.36 -29.02
C PHE A 28 -20.10 10.82 -29.14
N ASP A 29 -21.13 11.21 -28.39
CA ASP A 29 -21.72 12.56 -28.36
C ASP A 29 -21.53 13.26 -26.99
N GLY A 30 -20.90 12.57 -26.04
CA GLY A 30 -20.65 13.10 -24.70
C GLY A 30 -19.51 14.12 -24.61
N THR A 31 -19.38 14.72 -23.43
CA THR A 31 -18.30 15.65 -23.08
C THR A 31 -17.27 14.95 -22.21
N PHE A 32 -15.99 15.16 -22.51
CA PHE A 32 -14.89 14.68 -21.68
C PHE A 32 -14.08 15.85 -21.13
N ALA A 33 -14.13 16.04 -19.81
CA ALA A 33 -13.30 16.97 -19.07
C ALA A 33 -12.55 16.20 -17.98
N ALA A 34 -11.24 16.41 -17.87
CA ALA A 34 -10.39 15.67 -16.94
C ALA A 34 -9.58 16.63 -16.08
N ILE A 35 -9.43 16.28 -14.81
CA ILE A 35 -8.58 16.97 -13.84
C ILE A 35 -7.55 15.96 -13.36
N GLY A 36 -6.28 16.30 -13.50
CA GLY A 36 -5.17 15.51 -12.98
C GLY A 36 -4.89 15.87 -11.53
N HIS A 37 -4.68 14.86 -10.69
CA HIS A 37 -4.25 15.02 -9.31
C HIS A 37 -3.04 14.14 -9.05
N TYR A 38 -2.10 14.65 -8.26
CA TYR A 38 -0.93 13.90 -7.83
C TYR A 38 -0.76 14.04 -6.32
N PHE A 39 -1.16 13.00 -5.59
CA PHE A 39 -1.04 12.94 -4.14
C PHE A 39 0.15 12.07 -3.74
N GLY A 40 1.05 12.60 -2.90
CA GLY A 40 2.23 11.86 -2.46
C GLY A 40 3.00 12.50 -1.32
N TYR A 41 3.46 13.76 -1.47
CA TYR A 41 4.32 14.39 -0.46
C TYR A 41 3.58 14.69 0.84
N GLU A 42 2.34 15.15 0.74
CA GLU A 42 1.43 15.49 1.84
C GLU A 42 1.15 14.30 2.77
N GLY A 43 1.22 13.07 2.27
CA GLY A 43 0.98 11.87 3.07
C GLY A 43 2.21 11.36 3.85
N ARG A 44 3.43 11.81 3.51
CA ARG A 44 4.68 11.25 4.08
C ARG A 44 5.06 11.81 5.44
N CYS A 45 4.54 12.99 5.78
CA CYS A 45 4.81 13.68 7.05
C CYS A 45 3.51 13.98 7.82
N ALA A 46 2.44 13.24 7.54
CA ALA A 46 1.21 13.30 8.32
C ALA A 46 1.40 12.65 9.69
N LEU A 47 0.48 12.91 10.62
CA LEU A 47 0.43 12.18 11.89
C LEU A 47 0.22 10.68 11.61
N PRO A 48 1.02 9.78 12.22
CA PRO A 48 0.85 8.35 12.03
C PRO A 48 -0.49 7.90 12.62
N SER A 49 -1.15 6.93 11.99
CA SER A 49 -2.33 6.28 12.57
C SER A 49 -1.99 5.64 13.92
N ASN A 50 -3.00 5.31 14.74
CA ASN A 50 -2.74 4.52 15.97
C ASN A 50 -2.02 3.21 15.66
N PHE A 51 -2.28 2.61 14.48
CA PHE A 51 -1.62 1.38 14.03
C PHE A 51 -0.12 1.62 13.83
N ASP A 52 0.22 2.61 13.00
CA ASP A 52 1.61 2.92 12.70
C ASP A 52 2.36 3.41 13.94
N ALA A 53 1.73 4.20 14.80
CA ALA A 53 2.34 4.65 16.05
C ALA A 53 2.67 3.47 16.98
N THR A 54 1.73 2.55 17.17
CA THR A 54 1.91 1.36 18.02
C THR A 54 2.92 0.38 17.40
N TYR A 55 2.81 0.13 16.10
CA TYR A 55 3.70 -0.77 15.36
C TYR A 55 5.15 -0.25 15.35
N CYS A 56 5.36 1.03 15.02
CA CYS A 56 6.70 1.64 15.00
C CYS A 56 7.33 1.70 16.40
N TYR A 57 6.54 1.96 17.44
CA TYR A 57 7.05 1.91 18.82
C TYR A 57 7.56 0.51 19.18
N ASN A 58 6.79 -0.53 18.86
CA ASN A 58 7.19 -1.92 19.11
C ASN A 58 8.40 -2.35 18.26
N LEU A 59 8.53 -1.87 17.02
CA LEU A 59 9.74 -2.08 16.21
C LEU A 59 11.00 -1.48 16.88
N GLY A 60 10.89 -0.27 17.42
CA GLY A 60 11.97 0.37 18.17
C GLY A 60 12.35 -0.43 19.42
N PHE A 61 11.35 -0.91 20.16
CA PHE A 61 11.54 -1.77 21.34
C PHE A 61 12.23 -3.09 20.97
N ALA A 62 11.78 -3.75 19.90
CA ALA A 62 12.35 -4.98 19.37
C ALA A 62 13.82 -4.78 18.96
N ALA A 63 14.13 -3.70 18.25
CA ALA A 63 15.51 -3.36 17.88
C ALA A 63 16.40 -3.15 19.11
N GLY A 64 15.91 -2.43 20.13
CA GLY A 64 16.63 -2.26 21.40
C GLY A 64 16.91 -3.59 22.11
N ALA A 65 15.92 -4.49 22.16
CA ALA A 65 16.08 -5.82 22.75
C ALA A 65 17.08 -6.70 21.99
N LEU A 66 17.09 -6.64 20.65
CA LEU A 66 18.06 -7.35 19.80
C LEU A 66 19.48 -6.87 20.08
N VAL A 67 19.69 -5.55 20.14
CA VAL A 67 21.00 -4.95 20.46
C VAL A 67 21.46 -5.32 21.87
N ALA A 68 20.57 -5.26 22.86
CA ALA A 68 20.88 -5.65 24.24
C ALA A 68 21.33 -7.13 24.36
N LYS A 69 20.87 -7.99 23.44
CA LYS A 69 21.27 -9.41 23.34
C LYS A 69 22.46 -9.66 22.39
N GLY A 70 23.15 -8.61 21.95
CA GLY A 70 24.32 -8.71 21.06
C GLY A 70 24.01 -9.22 19.65
N GLN A 71 22.75 -9.15 19.20
CA GLN A 71 22.35 -9.59 17.87
C GLN A 71 22.72 -8.53 16.82
N THR A 72 23.16 -8.98 15.63
CA THR A 72 23.54 -8.11 14.50
C THR A 72 23.01 -8.66 13.18
N GLY A 73 22.86 -7.80 12.16
CA GLY A 73 22.34 -8.21 10.85
C GLY A 73 20.86 -8.62 10.85
N MET A 74 20.11 -8.19 11.86
CA MET A 74 18.68 -8.51 12.04
C MET A 74 17.81 -7.32 11.67
N MET A 75 16.69 -7.57 11.00
CA MET A 75 15.58 -6.63 10.86
C MET A 75 14.60 -6.84 12.02
N ALA A 76 14.31 -5.79 12.79
CA ALA A 76 13.27 -5.84 13.81
C ALA A 76 11.92 -6.18 13.18
N ALA A 77 11.15 -7.06 13.83
CA ALA A 77 9.88 -7.53 13.33
C ALA A 77 8.83 -7.58 14.45
N VAL A 78 7.58 -7.29 14.09
CA VAL A 78 6.39 -7.50 14.92
C VAL A 78 5.47 -8.47 14.18
N SER A 79 4.83 -9.39 14.89
CA SER A 79 3.97 -10.44 14.32
C SER A 79 2.68 -10.59 15.14
N GLY A 80 1.66 -11.19 14.55
CA GLY A 80 0.32 -11.28 15.14
C GLY A 80 -0.52 -10.01 14.95
N LEU A 81 -0.29 -9.27 13.85
CA LEU A 81 -0.90 -7.95 13.58
C LEU A 81 -2.42 -8.01 13.37
N GLU A 82 -3.00 -9.20 13.22
CA GLU A 82 -4.43 -9.45 13.19
C GLU A 82 -5.09 -9.38 14.59
N ARG A 83 -4.30 -9.44 15.65
CA ARG A 83 -4.76 -9.46 17.05
C ARG A 83 -4.66 -8.09 17.69
N THR A 84 -5.13 -8.03 18.93
CA THR A 84 -4.94 -6.82 19.75
C THR A 84 -3.45 -6.55 19.97
N ALA A 85 -3.06 -5.28 20.09
CA ALA A 85 -1.66 -4.87 20.23
C ALA A 85 -0.94 -5.53 21.43
N ARG A 86 -1.70 -5.94 22.46
CA ARG A 86 -1.16 -6.64 23.64
C ARG A 86 -0.72 -8.07 23.35
N GLU A 87 -1.23 -8.67 22.29
CA GLU A 87 -0.96 -10.05 21.88
C GLU A 87 0.09 -10.12 20.77
N TRP A 88 0.57 -8.96 20.30
CA TRP A 88 1.64 -8.90 19.32
C TRP A 88 2.94 -9.46 19.91
N THR A 89 3.69 -10.13 19.05
CA THR A 89 5.01 -10.67 19.39
C THR A 89 6.08 -9.88 18.65
N VAL A 90 7.26 -9.74 19.27
CA VAL A 90 8.38 -9.02 18.69
C VAL A 90 9.61 -9.92 18.55
N GLY A 91 10.41 -9.67 17.53
CA GLY A 91 11.62 -10.45 17.25
C GLY A 91 12.52 -9.83 16.20
N GLY A 92 13.35 -10.66 15.58
CA GLY A 92 14.23 -10.25 14.49
C GLY A 92 14.24 -11.29 13.38
N VAL A 93 14.30 -10.82 12.13
CA VAL A 93 14.50 -11.64 10.94
C VAL A 93 15.90 -11.40 10.38
N PRO A 94 16.72 -12.43 10.11
CA PRO A 94 18.04 -12.23 9.50
C PRO A 94 17.92 -11.51 8.15
N LEU A 95 18.66 -10.42 7.95
CA LEU A 95 18.58 -9.64 6.71
C LEU A 95 18.90 -10.48 5.47
N THR A 96 19.87 -11.39 5.59
CA THR A 96 20.33 -12.26 4.49
C THR A 96 19.26 -13.22 3.99
N SER A 97 18.28 -13.62 4.82
CA SER A 97 17.20 -14.51 4.38
C SER A 97 16.19 -13.83 3.46
N MET A 98 16.24 -12.50 3.35
CA MET A 98 15.36 -11.69 2.49
C MET A 98 16.11 -11.15 1.25
N MET A 99 17.39 -11.47 1.10
CA MET A 99 18.23 -10.97 0.00
C MET A 99 18.20 -11.89 -1.20
N THR A 100 18.29 -11.28 -2.38
CA THR A 100 18.50 -11.95 -3.67
C THR A 100 19.61 -11.26 -4.44
N MET A 101 20.11 -11.91 -5.49
CA MET A 101 21.11 -11.33 -6.39
C MET A 101 20.42 -10.61 -7.55
N GLU A 102 20.68 -9.31 -7.70
CA GLU A 102 20.24 -8.51 -8.86
C GLU A 102 21.42 -7.88 -9.58
N ARG A 103 21.38 -7.91 -10.92
CA ARG A 103 22.38 -7.21 -11.74
C ARG A 103 22.05 -5.73 -11.86
N ARG A 104 22.86 -4.87 -11.23
CA ARG A 104 22.70 -3.41 -11.26
C ARG A 104 23.95 -2.74 -11.81
N LYS A 105 23.79 -1.90 -12.84
CA LYS A 105 24.89 -1.23 -13.55
C LYS A 105 25.99 -2.22 -13.99
N GLY A 106 25.56 -3.37 -14.52
CA GLY A 106 26.45 -4.40 -15.05
C GLY A 106 27.07 -5.37 -14.03
N ARG A 107 26.91 -5.14 -12.72
CA ARG A 107 27.47 -5.99 -11.64
C ARG A 107 26.38 -6.67 -10.83
N GLU A 108 26.65 -7.89 -10.39
CA GLU A 108 25.84 -8.64 -9.41
C GLU A 108 25.91 -7.95 -8.05
N LYS A 109 24.76 -7.69 -7.43
CA LYS A 109 24.64 -7.11 -6.09
C LYS A 109 23.58 -7.83 -5.29
N ALA A 110 23.92 -8.17 -4.04
CA ALA A 110 22.93 -8.65 -3.09
C ALA A 110 22.00 -7.49 -2.68
N VAL A 111 20.69 -7.67 -2.83
CA VAL A 111 19.68 -6.66 -2.56
C VAL A 111 18.45 -7.28 -1.92
N LEU A 112 17.70 -6.48 -1.16
CA LEU A 112 16.35 -6.86 -0.73
C LEU A 112 15.41 -6.77 -1.93
N GLN A 113 14.76 -7.88 -2.28
CA GLN A 113 13.79 -7.91 -3.36
C GLN A 113 12.58 -7.06 -2.98
N LYS A 114 12.10 -6.23 -3.91
CA LYS A 114 10.85 -5.51 -3.71
C LYS A 114 9.68 -6.49 -3.78
N ALA A 115 8.88 -6.56 -2.72
CA ALA A 115 7.59 -7.23 -2.76
C ALA A 115 6.63 -6.41 -3.62
N LEU A 116 6.19 -6.99 -4.74
CA LEU A 116 5.17 -6.41 -5.62
C LEU A 116 3.81 -7.00 -5.28
N VAL A 117 2.74 -6.42 -5.82
CA VAL A 117 1.39 -6.97 -5.69
C VAL A 117 1.35 -8.39 -6.26
N GLN A 118 0.89 -9.35 -5.45
CA GLN A 118 0.59 -10.71 -5.89
C GLN A 118 -0.77 -10.71 -6.59
N LEU A 119 -0.78 -10.94 -7.91
CA LEU A 119 -2.00 -10.91 -8.72
C LEU A 119 -2.95 -12.09 -8.42
N ASP A 120 -2.43 -13.14 -7.81
CA ASP A 120 -3.19 -14.26 -7.26
C ASP A 120 -3.47 -14.09 -5.76
N GLY A 121 -2.96 -13.03 -5.12
CA GLY A 121 -3.15 -12.75 -3.69
C GLY A 121 -4.56 -12.29 -3.34
N ALA A 122 -4.95 -12.47 -2.08
CA ALA A 122 -6.28 -12.10 -1.58
C ALA A 122 -6.67 -10.62 -1.83
N PRO A 123 -5.78 -9.62 -1.60
CA PRO A 123 -6.13 -8.22 -1.88
C PRO A 123 -6.47 -7.96 -3.36
N PHE A 124 -5.68 -8.49 -4.29
CA PHE A 124 -5.93 -8.27 -5.72
C PHE A 124 -7.17 -9.02 -6.20
N ARG A 125 -7.42 -10.23 -5.70
CA ARG A 125 -8.64 -10.98 -6.01
C ARG A 125 -9.90 -10.26 -5.53
N ALA A 126 -9.85 -9.63 -4.36
CA ALA A 126 -10.96 -8.82 -3.84
C ALA A 126 -11.26 -7.62 -4.76
N TYR A 127 -10.22 -6.92 -5.25
CA TYR A 127 -10.36 -5.88 -6.28
C TYR A 127 -10.92 -6.43 -7.60
N ALA A 128 -10.32 -7.51 -8.12
CA ALA A 128 -10.69 -8.09 -9.40
C ALA A 128 -12.15 -8.57 -9.45
N ALA A 129 -12.67 -9.08 -8.33
CA ALA A 129 -14.06 -9.52 -8.20
C ALA A 129 -15.09 -8.37 -8.30
N ARG A 130 -14.67 -7.11 -8.14
CA ARG A 130 -15.57 -5.95 -8.11
C ARG A 130 -15.28 -4.89 -9.16
N ARG A 131 -14.11 -4.89 -9.78
CA ARG A 131 -13.67 -3.82 -10.70
C ARG A 131 -14.61 -3.60 -11.89
N ASP A 132 -15.31 -4.63 -12.37
CA ASP A 132 -16.23 -4.50 -13.50
C ASP A 132 -17.51 -3.77 -13.08
N GLU A 133 -18.05 -4.09 -11.90
CA GLU A 133 -19.17 -3.37 -11.27
C GLU A 133 -18.78 -1.92 -10.99
N TRP A 134 -17.63 -1.69 -10.37
CA TRP A 134 -17.11 -0.35 -10.05
C TRP A 134 -16.73 0.47 -11.28
N GLY A 135 -16.46 -0.17 -12.42
CA GLY A 135 -16.16 0.49 -13.68
C GLY A 135 -17.40 1.03 -14.40
N LEU A 136 -18.60 0.53 -14.04
CA LEU A 136 -19.86 0.86 -14.71
C LEU A 136 -20.85 1.62 -13.82
N HIS A 137 -20.72 1.49 -12.50
CA HIS A 137 -21.67 2.02 -11.53
C HIS A 137 -21.00 2.95 -10.51
N ASP A 138 -21.78 3.90 -10.00
CA ASP A 138 -21.35 4.82 -8.94
C ASP A 138 -21.30 4.10 -7.57
N CYS A 139 -20.22 3.34 -7.34
CA CYS A 139 -19.99 2.55 -6.12
C CYS A 139 -18.97 3.22 -5.18
N TYR A 140 -19.00 4.55 -5.05
CA TYR A 140 -18.00 5.28 -4.27
C TYR A 140 -18.09 5.01 -2.77
N CYS A 141 -16.93 4.95 -2.13
CA CYS A 141 -16.79 4.99 -0.67
C CYS A 141 -16.12 6.31 -0.28
N SER A 142 -16.65 6.98 0.74
CA SER A 142 -16.11 8.26 1.23
C SER A 142 -15.47 8.05 2.61
N PRO A 143 -14.20 7.57 2.69
CA PRO A 143 -13.51 7.46 3.96
C PRO A 143 -13.31 8.85 4.58
N GLY A 144 -13.51 8.93 5.90
CA GLY A 144 -13.24 10.16 6.66
C GLY A 144 -11.75 10.35 6.94
N PRO A 145 -11.39 11.46 7.60
CA PRO A 145 -10.02 11.68 8.10
C PRO A 145 -9.60 10.58 9.09
N ILE A 146 -8.29 10.37 9.25
CA ILE A 146 -7.75 9.50 10.30
C ILE A 146 -8.30 9.95 11.65
N GLN A 147 -8.86 9.00 12.40
CA GLN A 147 -9.36 9.22 13.75
C GLN A 147 -8.35 8.70 14.77
N PHE A 148 -8.18 9.42 15.88
CA PHE A 148 -7.30 9.01 16.99
C PHE A 148 -8.08 8.52 18.21
N ALA A 149 -9.41 8.69 18.19
CA ALA A 149 -10.34 8.20 19.19
C ALA A 149 -11.63 7.69 18.52
N GLY A 150 -12.37 6.83 19.23
CA GLY A 150 -13.61 6.25 18.72
C GLY A 150 -13.40 4.96 17.92
N ARG A 151 -14.50 4.45 17.35
CA ARG A 151 -14.61 3.09 16.82
C ARG A 151 -13.59 2.74 15.71
N LEU A 152 -13.23 3.71 14.87
CA LEU A 152 -12.36 3.48 13.71
C LEU A 152 -10.89 3.85 13.95
N ALA A 153 -10.55 4.34 15.15
CA ALA A 153 -9.21 4.85 15.43
C ALA A 153 -8.13 3.76 15.36
N ASN A 154 -8.50 2.52 15.70
CA ASN A 154 -7.60 1.36 15.67
C ASN A 154 -7.91 0.41 14.50
N GLN A 155 -8.42 0.91 13.38
CA GLN A 155 -8.63 0.06 12.20
C GLN A 155 -7.34 0.00 11.36
N ALA A 156 -6.89 -1.22 11.03
CA ALA A 156 -5.77 -1.42 10.12
C ALA A 156 -6.20 -1.36 8.63
N SER A 157 -5.23 -1.45 7.72
CA SER A 157 -5.51 -1.39 6.27
C SER A 157 -6.32 -2.60 5.78
N LEU A 158 -7.10 -2.38 4.71
CA LEU A 158 -7.85 -3.46 4.04
C LEU A 158 -6.91 -4.52 3.44
N THR A 159 -5.71 -4.12 3.00
CA THR A 159 -4.69 -5.05 2.51
C THR A 159 -4.27 -6.03 3.60
N LEU A 160 -3.93 -5.53 4.79
CA LEU A 160 -3.54 -6.38 5.92
C LEU A 160 -4.68 -7.31 6.31
N ALA A 161 -5.90 -6.78 6.43
CA ALA A 161 -7.10 -7.58 6.72
C ALA A 161 -7.31 -8.71 5.69
N ALA A 162 -7.15 -8.42 4.40
CA ALA A 162 -7.28 -9.41 3.33
C ALA A 162 -6.17 -10.47 3.35
N GLU A 163 -4.94 -10.11 3.76
CA GLU A 163 -3.80 -11.02 3.78
C GLU A 163 -3.79 -11.96 4.98
N ILE A 164 -4.15 -11.45 6.17
CA ILE A 164 -3.94 -12.18 7.44
C ILE A 164 -5.18 -12.33 8.32
N ASN A 165 -6.35 -11.85 7.87
CA ASN A 165 -7.60 -11.91 8.64
C ASN A 165 -8.83 -12.20 7.77
N ASP A 166 -8.66 -12.95 6.69
CA ASP A 166 -9.75 -13.37 5.77
C ASP A 166 -10.63 -12.21 5.25
N GLY A 167 -10.04 -11.01 5.13
CA GLY A 167 -10.74 -9.79 4.72
C GLY A 167 -11.59 -9.14 5.82
N GLN A 168 -11.66 -9.73 7.01
CA GLN A 168 -12.37 -9.14 8.15
C GLN A 168 -11.59 -7.94 8.70
N PRO A 169 -12.25 -6.81 9.02
CA PRO A 169 -11.58 -5.64 9.58
C PRO A 169 -10.76 -6.00 10.82
N ILE A 170 -9.50 -5.57 10.83
CA ILE A 170 -8.62 -5.71 11.99
C ILE A 170 -8.79 -4.47 12.85
N HIS A 171 -9.20 -4.70 14.10
CA HIS A 171 -9.18 -3.72 15.18
C HIS A 171 -8.17 -4.19 16.23
N PHE A 172 -7.07 -3.46 16.39
CA PHE A 172 -5.94 -3.86 17.24
C PHE A 172 -5.90 -3.11 18.59
#